data_AF-A0A6G9ZG03-F1
#
_entry.id   AF-A0A6G9ZG03-F1
#
_cell.length_a   1.000
_cell.length_b   1.000
_cell.length_c   1.000
_cell.angle_alpha   90.00
_cell.angle_beta   90.00
_cell.angle_gamma   90.00
#
_symmetry.space_group_name_H-M   'P 1'
#
loop_
_entity.id
_entity.type
_entity.pdbx_description
1 polymer ?
#
loop_
_entity_poly.entity_id
_entity_poly.type
_entity_poly.pdbx_seq_one_letter_code
_entity_poly.pdbx_strand_id
1 'polypeptide(L)'
;MIESCCRAVRRAVVRAAVVSGAVGLSAVAVTAPGHAQPFAPSPGALVGWDTYRQLDRLPYLAPGVETLQYSSYDRSGRNDDGNGGCIGGGGAGCVVAEDHGAGEIDSIWFTRDGGDVTAIGNIRIELDGAVVLDAPLQAVVNGAAGAPFVFPLVANASQSPGGVYIKVPMPYRDSMRVSVAQNLQYYHVTYRHFPDPIGVATFDRADRAEDVLAMLRGAGAGDPKPARPNAQRFTRTTDLPPGAVVPVAQASGPGSVSALRLRLPTEAAFAGLRLRIAFDGRDSVDSPIGEFFGVGLGAADALPVRSLMFAADPVPGGWLSAWWPMPFIANATVSLVNTTAEPINGVDTETTVDPDPQWAVALATGQAGHFAARSHAGPTVPGQDWSFADELGHGKFVGVSHTMSGRRIATSFSAQAPWFLEGNEHVYADGAPAPQIPGTGTEDFYEGGWYFDSGKRFSLPLTGAPTIRSGGPGCADYCLTAYRLMLPDAVNYLFALRFGIQHGPVDDEQADYSSTAFLYE
;
A
#
# COMPACT_ATOMS: atom_id res chain seq x y z
N MET A 1 -77.33 6.13 24.75
CA MET A 1 -77.74 6.00 26.17
C MET A 1 -76.94 4.83 26.73
N ILE A 2 -76.00 5.04 27.66
CA ILE A 2 -76.21 5.29 29.12
C ILE A 2 -76.74 3.99 29.76
N GLU A 3 -76.10 3.32 30.74
CA GLU A 3 -74.82 3.49 31.47
C GLU A 3 -74.48 2.13 32.19
N SER A 4 -73.42 1.84 32.97
CA SER A 4 -72.16 2.46 33.46
C SER A 4 -71.20 1.27 33.85
N CYS A 5 -69.99 1.33 34.45
CA CYS A 5 -69.11 2.38 35.01
C CYS A 5 -67.63 1.88 35.01
N CYS A 6 -66.71 2.57 35.69
CA CYS A 6 -65.27 2.27 35.77
C CYS A 6 -64.88 1.04 36.63
N ARG A 7 -63.70 0.46 36.33
CA ARG A 7 -62.89 -0.37 37.24
C ARG A 7 -61.50 0.25 37.45
N ALA A 8 -61.06 0.38 38.69
CA ALA A 8 -59.64 0.52 39.07
C ALA A 8 -59.45 0.05 40.53
N VAL A 9 -58.44 -0.80 40.80
CA VAL A 9 -58.17 -1.35 42.13
C VAL A 9 -56.71 -1.14 42.52
N ARG A 10 -56.48 -0.84 43.81
CA ARG A 10 -55.23 -0.34 44.41
C ARG A 10 -54.17 -1.43 44.66
N ARG A 11 -52.88 -1.02 44.70
CA ARG A 11 -51.88 -1.24 45.79
C ARG A 11 -50.47 -0.79 45.33
N ALA A 12 -49.49 -0.42 46.17
CA ALA A 12 -49.51 0.30 47.45
C ALA A 12 -48.08 0.77 47.88
N VAL A 13 -47.88 2.10 48.01
CA VAL A 13 -47.03 2.84 48.98
C VAL A 13 -45.73 2.20 49.55
N VAL A 14 -44.59 2.90 49.33
CA VAL A 14 -43.59 3.23 50.38
C VAL A 14 -43.15 4.71 50.18
N ARG A 15 -42.66 5.37 51.24
CA ARG A 15 -42.23 6.79 51.27
C ARG A 15 -40.71 6.95 51.11
N ALA A 16 -40.28 8.10 50.60
CA ALA A 16 -38.99 8.71 50.92
C ALA A 16 -39.22 10.20 51.26
N ALA A 17 -38.39 10.78 52.13
CA ALA A 17 -38.57 12.15 52.65
C ALA A 17 -37.52 13.11 52.08
N VAL A 18 -37.87 14.40 51.97
CA VAL A 18 -36.93 15.46 51.61
C VAL A 18 -36.05 15.77 52.82
N VAL A 19 -34.73 15.78 52.62
CA VAL A 19 -33.75 16.33 53.56
C VAL A 19 -32.84 17.29 52.80
N SER A 20 -32.81 18.56 53.22
CA SER A 20 -31.96 19.57 52.59
C SER A 20 -30.52 19.45 53.09
N GLY A 21 -29.62 18.98 52.24
CA GLY A 21 -28.17 19.02 52.47
C GLY A 21 -27.54 20.24 51.80
N ALA A 22 -26.77 21.03 52.54
CA ALA A 22 -26.04 22.15 51.97
C ALA A 22 -24.82 21.65 51.16
N VAL A 23 -24.80 21.91 49.85
CA VAL A 23 -23.65 21.61 49.00
C VAL A 23 -22.63 22.74 49.15
N GLY A 24 -21.48 22.44 49.77
CA GLY A 24 -20.36 23.35 49.80
C GLY A 24 -19.75 23.50 48.40
N LEU A 25 -19.55 24.73 47.94
CA LEU A 25 -18.78 25.02 46.72
C LEU A 25 -17.29 24.79 46.98
N SER A 26 -16.87 23.52 46.90
CA SER A 26 -15.47 23.18 46.68
C SER A 26 -15.05 23.76 45.33
N ALA A 27 -14.28 24.85 45.35
CA ALA A 27 -13.70 25.43 44.15
C ALA A 27 -12.71 24.43 43.54
N VAL A 28 -13.16 23.65 42.55
CA VAL A 28 -12.26 22.88 41.69
C VAL A 28 -11.38 23.89 40.97
N ALA A 29 -10.10 23.92 41.34
CA ALA A 29 -9.12 24.71 40.63
C ALA A 29 -9.03 24.16 39.21
N VAL A 30 -9.64 24.87 38.25
CA VAL A 30 -9.45 24.61 36.83
C VAL A 30 -7.97 24.89 36.54
N THR A 31 -7.18 23.83 36.51
CA THR A 31 -5.83 23.88 35.96
C THR A 31 -5.95 24.49 34.57
N ALA A 32 -5.25 25.60 34.32
CA ALA A 32 -5.21 26.21 33.00
C ALA A 32 -4.90 25.14 31.95
N PRO A 33 -5.47 25.22 30.73
CA PRO A 33 -5.17 24.26 29.69
C PRO A 33 -3.65 24.14 29.57
N GLY A 34 -3.16 22.91 29.76
CA GLY A 34 -1.74 22.62 29.62
C GLY A 34 -1.33 23.14 28.26
N HIS A 35 -0.32 24.02 28.22
CA HIS A 35 0.11 24.59 26.96
C HIS A 35 0.47 23.43 26.05
N ALA A 36 -0.27 23.27 24.95
CA ALA A 36 0.09 22.32 23.92
C ALA A 36 1.54 22.62 23.57
N GLN A 37 2.44 21.67 23.84
CA GLN A 37 3.82 21.85 23.45
C GLN A 37 3.79 22.09 21.95
N PRO A 38 4.45 23.15 21.43
CA PRO A 38 4.53 23.31 19.99
C PRO A 38 5.13 22.03 19.44
N PHE A 39 4.42 21.37 18.53
CA PHE A 39 4.95 20.21 17.82
C PHE A 39 6.35 20.59 17.36
N ALA A 40 7.37 19.83 17.78
CA ALA A 40 8.67 19.94 17.15
C ALA A 40 8.41 19.75 15.65
N PRO A 41 8.86 20.68 14.78
CA PRO A 41 8.45 20.69 13.39
C PRO A 41 8.72 19.32 12.80
N SER A 42 7.65 18.63 12.37
CA SER A 42 7.81 17.29 11.81
C SER A 42 8.76 17.39 10.62
N PRO A 43 9.71 16.46 10.43
CA PRO A 43 10.50 16.42 9.21
C PRO A 43 9.55 16.32 8.02
N GLY A 44 9.39 17.44 7.31
CA GLY A 44 8.29 17.65 6.36
C GLY A 44 8.17 16.55 5.31
N ALA A 45 6.98 16.42 4.73
CA ALA A 45 6.65 15.42 3.72
C ALA A 45 7.77 15.27 2.68
N LEU A 46 8.03 14.05 2.24
CA LEU A 46 8.93 13.82 1.12
C LEU A 46 8.24 14.30 -0.17
N VAL A 47 8.93 15.14 -0.93
CA VAL A 47 8.42 15.81 -2.14
C VAL A 47 9.35 15.46 -3.31
N GLY A 48 8.77 15.09 -4.44
CA GLY A 48 9.45 14.76 -5.67
C GLY A 48 10.41 13.58 -5.49
N TRP A 49 11.64 13.79 -5.96
CA TRP A 49 12.68 12.79 -5.89
C TRP A 49 13.15 12.46 -4.47
N ASP A 50 12.87 13.29 -3.46
CA ASP A 50 13.25 12.98 -2.07
C ASP A 50 12.54 11.76 -1.50
N THR A 51 11.36 11.42 -2.02
CA THR A 51 10.65 10.15 -1.75
C THR A 51 11.53 8.93 -2.06
N TYR A 52 12.30 9.00 -3.15
CA TYR A 52 13.22 7.94 -3.58
C TYR A 52 14.63 8.10 -2.99
N ARG A 53 15.10 9.35 -2.81
CA ARG A 53 16.45 9.67 -2.32
C ARG A 53 16.58 9.52 -0.79
N GLN A 54 15.47 9.51 -0.05
CA GLN A 54 15.42 9.48 1.43
C GLN A 54 14.53 8.32 1.96
N LEU A 55 14.62 7.13 1.37
CA LEU A 55 13.87 5.93 1.78
C LEU A 55 14.12 5.49 3.24
N ASP A 56 15.19 5.95 3.87
CA ASP A 56 15.45 5.78 5.31
C ASP A 56 14.54 6.64 6.20
N ARG A 57 13.93 7.70 5.65
CA ARG A 57 12.88 8.50 6.30
C ARG A 57 11.47 7.95 6.09
N LEU A 58 11.29 6.82 5.42
CA LEU A 58 9.97 6.23 5.19
C LEU A 58 9.10 6.04 6.46
N PRO A 59 9.64 5.80 7.69
CA PRO A 59 8.83 5.73 8.90
C PRO A 59 8.22 7.05 9.38
N TYR A 60 8.72 8.20 8.90
CA TYR A 60 8.16 9.51 9.26
C TYR A 60 6.75 9.68 8.69
N LEU A 61 5.86 10.25 9.51
CA LEU A 61 4.46 10.49 9.20
C LEU A 61 4.27 11.95 8.78
N ALA A 62 3.42 12.17 7.77
CA ALA A 62 3.20 13.47 7.16
C ALA A 62 1.76 13.95 7.46
N PRO A 63 1.49 14.48 8.68
CA PRO A 63 0.14 14.83 9.09
C PRO A 63 -0.43 15.94 8.22
N GLY A 64 -1.67 15.75 7.74
CA GLY A 64 -2.35 16.68 6.84
C GLY A 64 -2.01 16.52 5.36
N VAL A 65 -1.22 15.51 4.97
CA VAL A 65 -1.03 15.12 3.56
C VAL A 65 -2.08 14.08 3.19
N GLU A 66 -2.95 14.41 2.25
CA GLU A 66 -4.02 13.51 1.77
C GLU A 66 -3.60 12.84 0.46
N THR A 67 -3.85 11.54 0.31
CA THR A 67 -3.56 10.79 -0.93
C THR A 67 -4.87 10.47 -1.63
N LEU A 68 -4.99 10.93 -2.88
CA LEU A 68 -6.23 11.05 -3.64
C LEU A 68 -6.05 10.43 -5.04
N GLN A 69 -7.14 9.95 -5.66
CA GLN A 69 -7.11 9.42 -7.03
C GLN A 69 -8.30 9.91 -7.85
N TYR A 70 -8.01 10.45 -9.04
CA TYR A 70 -8.99 10.49 -10.12
C TYR A 70 -8.91 9.20 -10.92
N SER A 71 -10.06 8.61 -11.24
CA SER A 71 -10.14 7.43 -12.09
C SER A 71 -11.40 7.41 -12.96
N SER A 72 -11.43 6.49 -13.92
CA SER A 72 -12.59 6.21 -14.78
C SER A 72 -13.71 5.41 -14.11
N TYR A 73 -13.65 5.22 -12.79
CA TYR A 73 -14.56 4.38 -12.02
C TYR A 73 -16.06 4.66 -12.26
N ASP A 74 -16.88 3.63 -12.15
CA ASP A 74 -18.32 3.70 -12.32
C ASP A 74 -18.99 4.43 -11.14
N ARG A 75 -19.27 5.71 -11.36
CA ARG A 75 -19.93 6.60 -10.39
C ARG A 75 -21.38 6.22 -10.08
N SER A 76 -21.91 5.15 -10.68
CA SER A 76 -23.19 4.52 -10.29
C SER A 76 -23.05 3.44 -9.21
N GLY A 77 -21.82 3.05 -8.82
CA GLY A 77 -21.56 2.00 -7.84
C GLY A 77 -21.75 0.60 -8.42
N ARG A 78 -21.24 0.38 -9.63
CA ARG A 78 -21.12 -0.94 -10.29
C ARG A 78 -19.71 -1.02 -10.88
N ASN A 79 -19.56 -1.67 -12.04
CA ASN A 79 -18.26 -1.98 -12.64
C ASN A 79 -18.17 -1.63 -14.14
N ASP A 80 -18.75 -0.50 -14.56
CA ASP A 80 -18.61 0.07 -15.92
C ASP A 80 -17.41 1.06 -16.02
N ASP A 81 -16.30 0.71 -15.38
CA ASP A 81 -15.14 1.58 -15.10
C ASP A 81 -14.32 1.96 -16.35
N GLY A 82 -14.71 1.48 -17.53
CA GLY A 82 -14.19 1.94 -18.81
C GLY A 82 -14.92 3.15 -19.40
N ASN A 83 -16.03 3.59 -18.78
CA ASN A 83 -16.92 4.64 -19.29
C ASN A 83 -16.95 5.92 -18.44
N GLY A 84 -16.26 6.00 -17.29
CA GLY A 84 -16.30 7.17 -16.41
C GLY A 84 -15.73 8.47 -17.02
N GLY A 85 -14.94 8.38 -18.09
CA GLY A 85 -14.64 9.50 -18.99
C GLY A 85 -13.90 10.70 -18.37
N CYS A 86 -14.00 11.84 -19.06
CA CYS A 86 -13.37 13.11 -18.69
C CYS A 86 -14.14 13.81 -17.56
N ILE A 87 -13.43 14.45 -16.62
CA ILE A 87 -14.05 15.38 -15.65
C ILE A 87 -14.41 16.74 -16.28
N GLY A 88 -13.77 17.09 -17.40
CA GLY A 88 -14.00 18.33 -18.13
C GLY A 88 -13.34 18.37 -19.51
N GLY A 89 -13.53 19.47 -20.23
CA GLY A 89 -12.87 19.75 -21.51
C GLY A 89 -11.75 20.79 -21.34
N GLY A 90 -10.55 20.51 -21.84
CA GLY A 90 -9.38 21.38 -21.63
C GLY A 90 -8.04 20.68 -21.87
N GLY A 91 -6.94 21.44 -21.81
CA GLY A 91 -5.59 20.94 -22.07
C GLY A 91 -5.46 20.33 -23.47
N ALA A 92 -5.15 19.03 -23.54
CA ALA A 92 -5.10 18.27 -24.80
C ALA A 92 -6.49 17.98 -25.42
N GLY A 93 -7.57 18.08 -24.62
CA GLY A 93 -8.95 17.87 -25.05
C GLY A 93 -9.86 17.40 -23.91
N CYS A 94 -9.53 16.24 -23.35
CA CYS A 94 -10.22 15.55 -22.26
C CYS A 94 -9.43 15.70 -20.96
N VAL A 95 -9.97 16.42 -19.97
CA VAL A 95 -9.34 16.55 -18.65
C VAL A 95 -9.67 15.33 -17.81
N VAL A 96 -8.66 14.74 -17.16
CA VAL A 96 -8.78 13.52 -16.35
C VAL A 96 -8.44 13.74 -14.87
N ALA A 97 -7.68 14.79 -14.54
CA ALA A 97 -7.45 15.22 -13.17
C ALA A 97 -7.19 16.74 -13.11
N GLU A 98 -7.62 17.40 -12.02
CA GLU A 98 -7.27 18.77 -11.67
C GLU A 98 -7.09 18.87 -10.14
N ASP A 99 -6.20 19.74 -9.67
CA ASP A 99 -6.08 20.10 -8.25
C ASP A 99 -5.68 21.58 -8.08
N HIS A 100 -5.99 22.15 -6.91
CA HIS A 100 -5.79 23.55 -6.55
C HIS A 100 -5.20 23.69 -5.15
N GLY A 101 -3.94 24.11 -5.07
CA GLY A 101 -3.13 24.11 -3.85
C GLY A 101 -1.76 23.49 -4.11
N ALA A 102 -1.08 23.13 -3.04
CA ALA A 102 0.18 22.41 -3.10
C ALA A 102 -0.08 20.91 -3.21
N GLY A 103 0.66 20.20 -4.06
CA GLY A 103 0.49 18.76 -4.21
C GLY A 103 1.55 18.13 -5.10
N GLU A 104 1.36 16.84 -5.42
CA GLU A 104 2.28 16.04 -6.22
C GLU A 104 1.55 14.91 -6.94
N ILE A 105 1.68 14.82 -8.28
CA ILE A 105 1.25 13.61 -8.98
C ILE A 105 2.27 12.52 -8.70
N ASP A 106 1.83 11.40 -8.12
CA ASP A 106 2.68 10.26 -7.76
C ASP A 106 2.61 9.13 -8.80
N SER A 107 1.42 8.95 -9.39
CA SER A 107 1.15 7.88 -10.35
C SER A 107 0.16 8.34 -11.41
N ILE A 108 0.41 7.97 -12.65
CA ILE A 108 -0.57 8.00 -13.72
C ILE A 108 -0.55 6.61 -14.37
N TRP A 109 -1.70 5.96 -14.46
CA TRP A 109 -1.87 4.67 -15.16
C TRP A 109 -3.02 4.76 -16.18
N PHE A 110 -2.91 4.00 -17.26
CA PHE A 110 -3.99 3.82 -18.24
C PHE A 110 -4.00 2.36 -18.75
N THR A 111 -5.17 1.89 -19.17
CA THR A 111 -5.24 0.88 -20.23
C THR A 111 -6.33 1.14 -21.27
N ARG A 112 -6.04 0.66 -22.47
CA ARG A 112 -6.89 0.65 -23.66
C ARG A 112 -6.38 -0.42 -24.63
N ASP A 113 -7.29 -1.13 -25.31
CA ASP A 113 -6.97 -2.02 -26.45
C ASP A 113 -5.77 -2.99 -26.20
N GLY A 114 -5.68 -3.59 -25.00
CA GLY A 114 -4.56 -4.47 -24.60
C GLY A 114 -3.29 -3.74 -24.13
N GLY A 115 -3.40 -2.45 -23.81
CA GLY A 115 -2.30 -1.55 -23.45
C GLY A 115 -1.71 -0.75 -24.63
N ASP A 116 -2.32 -0.80 -25.83
CA ASP A 116 -2.02 0.15 -26.90
C ASP A 116 -2.80 1.45 -26.68
N VAL A 117 -2.10 2.45 -26.14
CA VAL A 117 -2.63 3.77 -25.84
C VAL A 117 -2.41 4.77 -26.98
N THR A 118 -2.02 4.32 -28.18
CA THR A 118 -1.85 5.19 -29.37
C THR A 118 -3.13 5.94 -29.70
N ALA A 119 -4.29 5.30 -29.55
CA ALA A 119 -5.59 5.91 -29.82
C ALA A 119 -5.95 7.07 -28.87
N ILE A 120 -5.37 7.11 -27.66
CA ILE A 120 -5.59 8.17 -26.65
C ILE A 120 -4.97 9.51 -27.09
N GLY A 121 -3.95 9.47 -27.95
CA GLY A 121 -3.29 10.65 -28.51
C GLY A 121 -2.26 11.26 -27.56
N ASN A 122 -2.19 12.59 -27.48
CA ASN A 122 -1.31 13.27 -26.53
C ASN A 122 -1.81 13.15 -25.10
N ILE A 123 -0.88 12.95 -24.16
CA ILE A 123 -1.04 13.35 -22.76
C ILE A 123 -0.40 14.74 -22.60
N ARG A 124 -1.08 15.63 -21.88
CA ARG A 124 -0.60 16.96 -21.52
C ARG A 124 -0.80 17.21 -20.02
N ILE A 125 0.29 17.56 -19.35
CA ILE A 125 0.35 17.85 -17.92
C ILE A 125 0.75 19.33 -17.75
N GLU A 126 -0.10 20.08 -17.05
CA GLU A 126 0.08 21.50 -16.76
C GLU A 126 0.16 21.67 -15.23
N LEU A 127 1.25 22.27 -14.74
CA LEU A 127 1.52 22.50 -13.32
C LEU A 127 1.85 23.98 -13.11
N ASP A 128 1.20 24.62 -12.14
CA ASP A 128 1.38 26.05 -11.81
C ASP A 128 1.29 26.98 -13.05
N GLY A 129 0.44 26.61 -14.02
CA GLY A 129 0.26 27.31 -15.29
C GLY A 129 1.31 27.01 -16.38
N ALA A 130 2.31 26.17 -16.11
CA ALA A 130 3.35 25.76 -17.06
C ALA A 130 3.13 24.33 -17.60
N VAL A 131 3.39 24.13 -18.89
CA VAL A 131 3.30 22.80 -19.53
C VAL A 131 4.60 22.02 -19.26
N VAL A 132 4.54 20.98 -18.43
CA VAL A 132 5.72 20.16 -18.10
C VAL A 132 5.86 18.93 -19.00
N LEU A 133 4.75 18.47 -19.59
CA LEU A 133 4.70 17.40 -20.58
C LEU A 133 3.57 17.68 -21.58
N ASP A 134 3.86 17.55 -22.88
CA ASP A 134 2.85 17.48 -23.95
C ASP A 134 3.43 16.61 -25.07
N ALA A 135 2.97 15.36 -25.17
CA ALA A 135 3.50 14.37 -26.11
C ALA A 135 2.53 13.19 -26.30
N PRO A 136 2.60 12.43 -27.41
CA PRO A 136 1.82 11.20 -27.59
C PRO A 136 2.05 10.24 -26.42
N LEU A 137 0.98 9.82 -25.72
CA LEU A 137 1.05 9.02 -24.51
C LEU A 137 1.84 7.72 -24.74
N GLN A 138 1.58 7.02 -25.85
CA GLN A 138 2.32 5.83 -26.26
C GLN A 138 3.84 6.08 -26.39
N ALA A 139 4.25 7.26 -26.86
CA ALA A 139 5.66 7.63 -26.97
C ALA A 139 6.29 7.94 -25.61
N VAL A 140 5.53 8.56 -24.69
CA VAL A 140 5.98 8.79 -23.31
C VAL A 140 6.23 7.47 -22.59
N VAL A 141 5.26 6.54 -22.60
CA VAL A 141 5.37 5.25 -21.88
C VAL A 141 6.36 4.28 -22.53
N ASN A 142 6.65 4.44 -23.82
CA ASN A 142 7.78 3.79 -24.50
C ASN A 142 9.16 4.41 -24.15
N GLY A 143 9.22 5.44 -23.30
CA GLY A 143 10.45 6.11 -22.89
C GLY A 143 11.03 7.12 -23.89
N ALA A 144 10.33 7.41 -24.99
CA ALA A 144 10.84 8.32 -26.04
C ALA A 144 10.87 9.79 -25.62
N ALA A 145 10.19 10.14 -24.52
CA ALA A 145 10.20 11.48 -23.92
C ALA A 145 11.53 11.83 -23.20
N GLY A 146 12.41 10.83 -22.99
CA GLY A 146 13.71 10.99 -22.33
C GLY A 146 13.63 11.13 -20.81
N ALA A 147 14.74 10.87 -20.11
CA ALA A 147 14.80 10.93 -18.66
C ALA A 147 14.33 12.29 -18.12
N PRO A 148 13.49 12.33 -17.06
CA PRO A 148 13.14 11.21 -16.16
C PRO A 148 12.11 10.19 -16.72
N PHE A 149 11.40 10.51 -17.82
CA PHE A 149 10.40 9.64 -18.46
C PHE A 149 11.02 8.48 -19.25
N VAL A 150 11.70 7.56 -18.55
CA VAL A 150 12.27 6.31 -19.10
C VAL A 150 12.12 5.16 -18.12
N PHE A 151 12.08 3.92 -18.64
CA PHE A 151 11.94 2.73 -17.80
C PHE A 151 13.03 2.63 -16.71
N PRO A 152 12.67 2.33 -15.44
CA PRO A 152 11.35 1.90 -14.95
C PRO A 152 10.43 3.00 -14.39
N LEU A 153 10.72 4.29 -14.58
CA LEU A 153 9.81 5.38 -14.16
C LEU A 153 8.61 5.59 -15.12
N VAL A 154 8.68 4.99 -16.30
CA VAL A 154 7.53 4.77 -17.19
C VAL A 154 7.58 3.34 -17.70
N ALA A 155 6.43 2.74 -17.98
CA ALA A 155 6.35 1.39 -18.54
C ALA A 155 5.20 1.29 -19.56
N ASN A 156 5.43 0.50 -20.61
CA ASN A 156 4.41 0.13 -21.58
C ASN A 156 3.86 -1.29 -21.33
N ALA A 157 2.90 -1.71 -22.16
CA ALA A 157 2.20 -2.98 -22.06
C ALA A 157 3.07 -4.25 -22.11
N SER A 158 4.33 -4.17 -22.57
CA SER A 158 5.27 -5.31 -22.54
C SER A 158 6.14 -5.36 -21.27
N GLN A 159 6.07 -4.31 -20.45
CA GLN A 159 6.82 -4.14 -19.22
C GLN A 159 5.90 -4.22 -17.99
N SER A 160 4.73 -3.59 -18.06
CA SER A 160 3.58 -3.78 -17.16
C SER A 160 2.46 -4.44 -17.96
N PRO A 161 2.24 -5.77 -17.85
CA PRO A 161 1.40 -6.51 -18.79
C PRO A 161 -0.02 -5.96 -18.92
N GLY A 162 -0.33 -5.46 -20.13
CA GLY A 162 -1.65 -4.93 -20.47
C GLY A 162 -1.95 -3.53 -19.92
N GLY A 163 -1.03 -2.92 -19.18
CA GLY A 163 -1.15 -1.55 -18.66
C GLY A 163 -0.05 -0.63 -19.16
N VAL A 164 -0.19 0.67 -18.94
CA VAL A 164 0.91 1.63 -19.09
C VAL A 164 0.93 2.59 -17.91
N TYR A 165 2.11 3.00 -17.45
CA TYR A 165 2.23 3.93 -16.31
C TYR A 165 3.30 5.01 -16.47
N ILE A 166 3.17 6.05 -15.64
CA ILE A 166 4.15 7.09 -15.33
C ILE A 166 4.24 7.22 -13.80
N LYS A 167 5.41 6.91 -13.23
CA LYS A 167 5.77 7.00 -11.79
C LYS A 167 6.79 8.12 -11.52
N VAL A 168 6.85 9.12 -12.41
CA VAL A 168 7.64 10.34 -12.23
C VAL A 168 6.88 11.23 -11.25
N PRO A 169 7.40 11.50 -10.03
CA PRO A 169 6.73 12.36 -9.07
C PRO A 169 6.80 13.81 -9.57
N MET A 170 5.64 14.45 -9.69
CA MET A 170 5.49 15.77 -10.30
C MET A 170 4.82 16.76 -9.33
N PRO A 171 5.60 17.38 -8.42
CA PRO A 171 5.10 18.38 -7.49
C PRO A 171 4.66 19.70 -8.15
N TYR A 172 3.74 20.39 -7.48
CA TYR A 172 3.16 21.67 -7.87
C TYR A 172 2.76 22.47 -6.61
N ARG A 173 2.72 23.80 -6.73
CA ARG A 173 2.55 24.71 -5.58
C ARG A 173 1.17 25.34 -5.48
N ASP A 174 0.53 25.56 -6.62
CA ASP A 174 -0.70 26.33 -6.77
C ASP A 174 -1.76 25.56 -7.59
N SER A 175 -1.37 24.75 -8.59
CA SER A 175 -2.34 23.98 -9.40
C SER A 175 -1.75 22.83 -10.21
N MET A 176 -2.59 21.82 -10.48
CA MET A 176 -2.32 20.71 -11.40
C MET A 176 -3.49 20.50 -12.37
N ARG A 177 -3.17 20.11 -13.61
CA ARG A 177 -4.09 19.52 -14.58
C ARG A 177 -3.40 18.40 -15.35
N VAL A 178 -4.06 17.23 -15.43
CA VAL A 178 -3.73 16.17 -16.37
C VAL A 178 -4.85 16.05 -17.41
N SER A 179 -4.47 16.00 -18.68
CA SER A 179 -5.41 15.86 -19.81
C SER A 179 -4.87 14.93 -20.89
N VAL A 180 -5.77 14.28 -21.62
CA VAL A 180 -5.48 13.49 -22.82
C VAL A 180 -6.27 14.01 -24.02
N ALA A 181 -5.96 13.60 -25.24
CA ALA A 181 -6.67 14.11 -26.42
C ALA A 181 -8.11 13.57 -26.53
N GLN A 182 -8.28 12.24 -26.53
CA GLN A 182 -9.57 11.57 -26.78
C GLN A 182 -9.51 10.06 -26.45
N ASN A 183 -10.53 9.27 -26.80
CA ASN A 183 -10.56 7.80 -26.79
C ASN A 183 -10.14 7.12 -25.46
N LEU A 184 -10.32 7.82 -24.36
CA LEU A 184 -10.13 7.31 -23.01
C LEU A 184 -10.94 6.02 -22.78
N GLN A 185 -10.41 5.13 -21.96
CA GLN A 185 -11.11 3.93 -21.48
C GLN A 185 -10.87 3.84 -19.97
N TYR A 186 -9.83 3.11 -19.54
CA TYR A 186 -9.44 3.03 -18.13
C TYR A 186 -8.29 3.99 -17.80
N TYR A 187 -8.35 4.65 -16.64
CA TYR A 187 -7.25 5.45 -16.11
C TYR A 187 -7.27 5.60 -14.59
N HIS A 188 -6.08 5.83 -14.01
CA HIS A 188 -5.86 6.37 -12.67
C HIS A 188 -4.91 7.57 -12.77
N VAL A 189 -5.16 8.60 -11.96
CA VAL A 189 -4.19 9.66 -11.62
C VAL A 189 -4.17 9.76 -10.09
N THR A 190 -3.19 9.11 -9.46
CA THR A 190 -2.95 9.15 -8.03
C THR A 190 -2.04 10.33 -7.69
N TYR A 191 -2.44 11.15 -6.72
CA TYR A 191 -1.70 12.35 -6.31
C TYR A 191 -1.82 12.57 -4.81
N ARG A 192 -0.87 13.31 -4.23
CA ARG A 192 -0.95 13.84 -2.87
C ARG A 192 -1.32 15.31 -2.89
N HIS A 193 -2.19 15.71 -1.97
CA HIS A 193 -2.43 17.11 -1.63
C HIS A 193 -1.65 17.44 -0.34
N PHE A 194 -0.92 18.56 -0.33
CA PHE A 194 -0.12 19.01 0.81
C PHE A 194 -0.85 20.14 1.55
N PRO A 195 -0.78 20.19 2.89
CA PRO A 195 -1.56 21.15 3.69
C PRO A 195 -1.10 22.61 3.51
N ASP A 196 0.15 22.81 3.05
CA ASP A 196 0.71 24.11 2.71
C ASP A 196 1.88 23.94 1.69
N PRO A 197 2.32 25.03 1.01
CA PRO A 197 3.36 24.96 -0.03
C PRO A 197 4.80 25.13 0.52
N ILE A 198 5.09 24.84 1.79
CA ILE A 198 6.45 24.92 2.36
C ILE A 198 7.24 23.66 1.96
N GLY A 199 8.44 23.85 1.41
CA GLY A 199 9.26 22.75 0.87
C GLY A 199 8.83 22.28 -0.52
N VAL A 200 7.58 22.52 -0.92
CA VAL A 200 7.05 22.15 -2.25
C VAL A 200 7.59 23.08 -3.34
N ALA A 201 8.14 22.51 -4.41
CA ALA A 201 8.61 23.23 -5.59
C ALA A 201 7.99 22.60 -6.84
N THR A 202 7.62 23.43 -7.83
CA THR A 202 7.08 22.94 -9.11
C THR A 202 8.08 22.01 -9.79
N PHE A 203 7.61 20.91 -10.35
CA PHE A 203 8.41 19.89 -11.03
C PHE A 203 9.34 20.47 -12.11
N ASP A 204 10.66 20.33 -11.90
CA ASP A 204 11.67 20.68 -12.88
C ASP A 204 12.02 19.48 -13.77
N ARG A 205 11.60 19.54 -15.04
CA ARG A 205 11.94 18.54 -16.08
C ARG A 205 13.45 18.43 -16.32
N ALA A 206 14.27 19.38 -15.89
CA ALA A 206 15.72 19.32 -15.99
C ALA A 206 16.38 18.37 -14.97
N ASP A 207 15.73 18.03 -13.85
CA ASP A 207 16.19 16.89 -13.02
C ASP A 207 15.84 15.59 -13.74
N ARG A 208 16.87 14.98 -14.33
CA ARG A 208 16.80 13.72 -15.08
C ARG A 208 16.69 12.49 -14.17
N ALA A 209 16.86 12.67 -12.86
CA ALA A 209 16.77 11.64 -11.83
C ALA A 209 17.59 10.37 -12.14
N GLU A 210 18.81 10.55 -12.69
CA GLU A 210 19.64 9.44 -13.17
C GLU A 210 20.13 8.53 -12.01
N ASP A 211 20.20 9.07 -10.80
CA ASP A 211 20.43 8.37 -9.53
C ASP A 211 19.23 7.49 -9.13
N VAL A 212 18.02 8.04 -9.15
CA VAL A 212 16.77 7.31 -8.88
C VAL A 212 16.55 6.22 -9.93
N LEU A 213 16.79 6.53 -11.21
CA LEU A 213 16.74 5.55 -12.29
C LEU A 213 17.78 4.44 -12.14
N ALA A 214 18.99 4.72 -11.62
CA ALA A 214 19.98 3.70 -11.32
C ALA A 214 19.53 2.80 -10.15
N MET A 215 19.03 3.39 -9.07
CA MET A 215 18.48 2.68 -7.92
C MET A 215 17.33 1.74 -8.32
N LEU A 216 16.33 2.27 -9.03
CA LEU A 216 15.17 1.48 -9.47
C LEU A 216 15.56 0.36 -10.45
N ARG A 217 16.56 0.55 -11.31
CA ARG A 217 17.10 -0.53 -12.16
C ARG A 217 17.86 -1.59 -11.37
N GLY A 218 18.41 -1.22 -10.21
CA GLY A 218 19.03 -2.11 -9.23
C GLY A 218 18.06 -2.82 -8.27
N ALA A 219 16.75 -2.50 -8.30
CA ALA A 219 15.76 -3.09 -7.39
C ALA A 219 15.77 -4.64 -7.45
N GLY A 220 15.54 -5.25 -6.28
CA GLY A 220 15.75 -6.68 -6.04
C GLY A 220 17.19 -7.11 -5.70
N ALA A 221 18.23 -6.32 -6.03
CA ALA A 221 19.62 -6.76 -5.89
C ALA A 221 20.28 -6.45 -4.53
N GLY A 222 19.70 -5.56 -3.73
CA GLY A 222 20.29 -5.11 -2.47
C GLY A 222 19.50 -3.94 -1.85
N ASP A 223 19.98 -3.48 -0.70
CA ASP A 223 19.37 -2.38 0.05
C ASP A 223 19.50 -1.05 -0.73
N PRO A 224 18.39 -0.34 -1.03
CA PRO A 224 18.45 0.96 -1.72
C PRO A 224 18.88 2.12 -0.79
N LYS A 225 18.90 1.92 0.53
CA LYS A 225 19.12 2.99 1.51
C LYS A 225 20.62 3.27 1.75
N PRO A 226 20.99 4.48 2.19
CA PRO A 226 22.36 4.78 2.61
C PRO A 226 22.83 3.87 3.76
N ALA A 227 23.95 3.18 3.57
CA ALA A 227 24.53 2.30 4.59
C ALA A 227 24.97 3.07 5.85
N ARG A 228 24.61 2.57 7.04
CA ARG A 228 24.97 3.19 8.32
C ARG A 228 26.31 2.65 8.85
N PRO A 229 27.18 3.49 9.45
CA PRO A 229 28.53 3.09 9.85
C PRO A 229 28.58 2.16 11.08
N ASN A 230 27.52 2.15 11.90
CA ASN A 230 27.44 1.40 13.16
C ASN A 230 26.50 0.18 13.06
N ALA A 231 26.19 -0.27 11.85
CA ALA A 231 25.28 -1.38 11.58
C ALA A 231 25.72 -2.67 12.30
N GLN A 232 24.82 -3.22 13.13
CA GLN A 232 24.99 -4.50 13.81
C GLN A 232 24.36 -5.61 12.97
N ARG A 233 25.08 -6.71 12.72
CA ARG A 233 24.56 -7.87 12.00
C ARG A 233 24.45 -9.09 12.90
N PHE A 234 23.27 -9.68 12.92
CA PHE A 234 22.96 -10.96 13.54
C PHE A 234 22.80 -11.98 12.42
N THR A 235 23.54 -13.09 12.47
CA THR A 235 23.46 -14.18 11.48
C THR A 235 23.26 -15.50 12.21
N ARG A 236 22.25 -16.27 11.82
CA ARG A 236 21.89 -17.51 12.52
C ARG A 236 21.26 -18.54 11.57
N THR A 237 21.81 -19.75 11.55
CA THR A 237 21.12 -20.96 11.07
C THR A 237 20.24 -21.52 12.19
N THR A 238 18.98 -21.83 11.90
CA THR A 238 17.95 -22.14 12.91
C THR A 238 17.14 -23.37 12.53
N ASP A 239 17.01 -24.30 13.47
CA ASP A 239 16.02 -25.38 13.42
C ASP A 239 14.78 -24.98 14.21
N LEU A 240 13.60 -25.20 13.61
CA LEU A 240 12.30 -24.87 14.19
C LEU A 240 11.47 -26.14 14.42
N PRO A 241 11.33 -26.61 15.67
CA PRO A 241 10.39 -27.65 16.03
C PRO A 241 8.93 -27.29 15.66
N PRO A 242 8.02 -28.27 15.54
CA PRO A 242 6.59 -28.03 15.31
C PRO A 242 6.00 -27.08 16.34
N GLY A 243 5.22 -26.08 15.89
CA GLY A 243 4.59 -25.08 16.75
C GLY A 243 5.55 -24.08 17.44
N ALA A 244 6.85 -24.12 17.16
CA ALA A 244 7.83 -23.30 17.89
C ALA A 244 7.93 -21.86 17.38
N VAL A 245 8.08 -20.93 18.33
CA VAL A 245 8.56 -19.55 18.10
C VAL A 245 10.04 -19.53 18.48
N VAL A 246 10.92 -19.12 17.56
CA VAL A 246 12.37 -19.05 17.80
C VAL A 246 12.89 -17.64 17.48
N PRO A 247 13.43 -16.88 18.45
CA PRO A 247 14.04 -15.59 18.19
C PRO A 247 15.38 -15.78 17.44
N VAL A 248 15.53 -15.10 16.31
CA VAL A 248 16.73 -15.18 15.44
C VAL A 248 17.64 -13.97 15.59
N ALA A 249 17.09 -12.80 15.95
CA ALA A 249 17.86 -11.61 16.31
C ALA A 249 17.16 -10.82 17.42
N GLN A 250 17.94 -10.23 18.33
CA GLN A 250 17.44 -9.34 19.38
C GLN A 250 18.39 -8.15 19.54
N ALA A 251 17.83 -6.95 19.62
CA ALA A 251 18.57 -5.70 19.76
C ALA A 251 17.96 -4.82 20.85
N SER A 252 18.79 -3.98 21.48
CA SER A 252 18.40 -3.11 22.59
C SER A 252 19.03 -1.72 22.49
N GLY A 253 18.33 -0.72 23.04
CA GLY A 253 18.54 0.69 22.75
C GLY A 253 17.84 1.13 21.46
N PRO A 254 17.74 2.44 21.19
CA PRO A 254 17.03 2.96 20.02
C PRO A 254 17.77 2.71 18.71
N GLY A 255 17.01 2.41 17.67
CA GLY A 255 17.55 2.09 16.35
C GLY A 255 16.46 1.66 15.38
N SER A 256 16.88 1.04 14.28
CA SER A 256 15.99 0.45 13.28
C SER A 256 16.51 -0.91 12.86
N VAL A 257 15.64 -1.92 12.75
CA VAL A 257 15.95 -3.05 11.83
C VAL A 257 15.93 -2.44 10.43
N SER A 258 17.00 -2.61 9.65
CA SER A 258 17.15 -1.93 8.35
C SER A 258 17.28 -2.89 7.17
N ALA A 259 17.68 -4.14 7.44
CA ALA A 259 17.59 -5.22 6.48
C ALA A 259 17.30 -6.57 7.17
N LEU A 260 16.46 -7.38 6.54
CA LEU A 260 16.20 -8.78 6.87
C LEU A 260 16.53 -9.65 5.67
N ARG A 261 17.14 -10.81 5.88
CA ARG A 261 17.36 -11.81 4.84
C ARG A 261 17.13 -13.21 5.38
N LEU A 262 16.46 -14.06 4.62
CA LEU A 262 16.24 -15.46 4.95
C LEU A 262 16.58 -16.35 3.76
N ARG A 263 17.14 -17.53 4.02
CA ARG A 263 17.25 -18.60 3.04
C ARG A 263 16.61 -19.86 3.62
N LEU A 264 15.64 -20.39 2.88
CA LEU A 264 14.86 -21.56 3.31
C LEU A 264 15.55 -22.86 2.86
N PRO A 265 15.45 -23.95 3.65
CA PRO A 265 16.08 -25.23 3.32
C PRO A 265 15.36 -25.96 2.18
N THR A 266 14.04 -25.80 2.07
CA THR A 266 13.17 -26.43 1.07
C THR A 266 11.94 -25.55 0.82
N GLU A 267 11.29 -25.75 -0.33
CA GLU A 267 10.03 -25.09 -0.71
C GLU A 267 8.90 -25.35 0.30
N ALA A 268 8.89 -26.52 0.94
CA ALA A 268 7.88 -26.90 1.93
C ALA A 268 7.85 -25.97 3.17
N ALA A 269 8.92 -25.23 3.44
CA ALA A 269 8.97 -24.25 4.52
C ALA A 269 7.97 -23.08 4.31
N PHE A 270 7.65 -22.71 3.07
CA PHE A 270 6.68 -21.64 2.80
C PHE A 270 5.27 -21.94 3.34
N ALA A 271 4.89 -23.22 3.48
CA ALA A 271 3.54 -23.63 3.87
C ALA A 271 3.19 -23.35 5.35
N GLY A 272 4.15 -22.92 6.18
CA GLY A 272 3.89 -22.58 7.58
C GLY A 272 5.03 -21.93 8.34
N LEU A 273 6.07 -21.43 7.67
CA LEU A 273 7.03 -20.52 8.30
C LEU A 273 6.46 -19.09 8.25
N ARG A 274 6.40 -18.42 9.40
CA ARG A 274 5.99 -17.02 9.54
C ARG A 274 7.12 -16.17 10.13
N LEU A 275 7.23 -14.93 9.66
CA LEU A 275 8.02 -13.88 10.29
C LEU A 275 7.19 -13.22 11.38
N ARG A 276 7.72 -13.12 12.59
CA ARG A 276 7.16 -12.29 13.67
C ARG A 276 8.21 -11.30 14.16
N ILE A 277 7.85 -10.03 14.32
CA ILE A 277 8.75 -9.03 14.90
C ILE A 277 8.02 -8.24 15.99
N ALA A 278 8.63 -8.22 17.16
CA ALA A 278 8.20 -7.42 18.29
C ALA A 278 9.05 -6.15 18.41
N PHE A 279 8.41 -4.98 18.45
CA PHE A 279 9.04 -3.70 18.76
C PHE A 279 8.51 -3.17 20.09
N ASP A 280 9.42 -2.85 21.02
CA ASP A 280 9.12 -2.25 22.33
C ASP A 280 8.06 -3.00 23.16
N GLY A 281 7.94 -4.32 22.93
CA GLY A 281 6.99 -5.22 23.60
C GLY A 281 5.66 -5.46 22.88
N ARG A 282 5.49 -4.94 21.65
CA ARG A 282 4.31 -5.14 20.79
C ARG A 282 4.69 -5.96 19.56
N ASP A 283 3.94 -7.03 19.26
CA ASP A 283 4.05 -7.77 17.99
C ASP A 283 3.40 -6.95 16.85
N SER A 284 4.20 -6.14 16.12
CA SER A 284 3.71 -5.30 15.01
C SER A 284 3.75 -5.99 13.64
N VAL A 285 4.61 -7.00 13.49
CA VAL A 285 4.74 -7.83 12.27
C VAL A 285 4.37 -9.25 12.62
N ASP A 286 3.36 -9.81 11.94
CA ASP A 286 3.14 -11.26 11.87
C ASP A 286 2.63 -11.65 10.47
N SER A 287 3.47 -12.34 9.69
CA SER A 287 3.22 -12.60 8.27
C SER A 287 3.73 -13.98 7.82
N PRO A 288 3.01 -14.70 6.92
CA PRO A 288 3.59 -15.82 6.16
C PRO A 288 4.86 -15.37 5.43
N ILE A 289 5.91 -16.19 5.46
CA ILE A 289 7.15 -15.87 4.73
C ILE A 289 6.92 -15.74 3.22
N GLY A 290 6.02 -16.52 2.63
CA GLY A 290 5.70 -16.38 1.21
C GLY A 290 5.17 -14.97 0.88
N GLU A 291 4.13 -14.56 1.59
CA GLU A 291 3.45 -13.28 1.37
C GLU A 291 4.34 -12.07 1.69
N PHE A 292 5.13 -12.10 2.77
CA PHE A 292 6.02 -11.00 3.15
C PHE A 292 7.06 -10.62 2.08
N PHE A 293 7.45 -11.58 1.23
CA PHE A 293 8.45 -11.39 0.17
C PHE A 293 7.87 -11.47 -1.25
N GLY A 294 6.55 -11.39 -1.42
CA GLY A 294 5.88 -11.36 -2.73
C GLY A 294 5.80 -12.72 -3.45
N VAL A 295 5.90 -13.83 -2.72
CA VAL A 295 5.87 -15.21 -3.22
C VAL A 295 4.92 -16.10 -2.39
N GLY A 296 3.71 -15.59 -2.08
CA GLY A 296 2.70 -16.31 -1.27
C GLY A 296 2.31 -17.68 -1.84
N LEU A 297 2.29 -17.83 -3.16
CA LEU A 297 2.11 -19.12 -3.86
C LEU A 297 3.33 -20.06 -3.87
N GLY A 298 4.38 -19.75 -3.10
CA GLY A 298 5.69 -20.40 -3.16
C GLY A 298 6.61 -19.77 -4.20
N ALA A 299 7.91 -20.03 -4.07
CA ALA A 299 8.94 -19.50 -4.95
C ALA A 299 9.16 -20.36 -6.22
N ALA A 300 8.83 -21.65 -6.21
CA ALA A 300 9.27 -22.61 -7.23
C ALA A 300 8.86 -22.29 -8.68
N ASP A 301 7.76 -21.56 -8.90
CA ASP A 301 7.30 -21.09 -10.23
C ASP A 301 7.36 -19.55 -10.38
N ALA A 302 7.87 -18.84 -9.38
CA ALA A 302 7.88 -17.39 -9.36
C ALA A 302 8.95 -16.81 -10.31
N LEU A 303 8.68 -15.63 -10.87
CA LEU A 303 9.76 -14.76 -11.33
C LEU A 303 10.53 -14.21 -10.11
N PRO A 304 11.83 -13.89 -10.24
CA PRO A 304 12.56 -13.17 -9.21
C PRO A 304 11.83 -11.88 -8.84
N VAL A 305 11.55 -11.69 -7.55
CA VAL A 305 10.85 -10.50 -7.06
C VAL A 305 11.86 -9.36 -6.95
N ARG A 306 11.61 -8.31 -7.72
CA ARG A 306 12.47 -7.14 -7.91
C ARG A 306 11.87 -5.86 -7.33
N SER A 307 11.09 -5.98 -6.26
CA SER A 307 10.58 -4.84 -5.50
C SER A 307 11.74 -4.04 -4.87
N LEU A 308 11.49 -2.76 -4.61
CA LEU A 308 12.48 -1.83 -4.05
C LEU A 308 12.71 -2.08 -2.54
N MET A 309 11.69 -2.54 -1.83
CA MET A 309 11.73 -2.72 -0.37
C MET A 309 11.72 -4.21 0.05
N PHE A 310 11.45 -5.14 -0.86
CA PHE A 310 11.66 -6.57 -0.66
C PHE A 310 11.98 -7.31 -1.97
N ALA A 311 12.55 -8.50 -1.83
CA ALA A 311 13.00 -9.34 -2.93
C ALA A 311 12.94 -10.82 -2.56
N ALA A 312 12.84 -11.65 -3.59
CA ALA A 312 12.92 -13.09 -3.51
C ALA A 312 13.71 -13.60 -4.72
N ASP A 313 14.76 -14.37 -4.48
CA ASP A 313 15.50 -15.12 -5.49
C ASP A 313 14.99 -16.57 -5.52
N PRO A 314 14.12 -16.96 -6.48
CA PRO A 314 13.38 -18.23 -6.48
C PRO A 314 14.22 -19.45 -6.89
N VAL A 315 15.55 -19.35 -6.86
CA VAL A 315 16.43 -20.52 -7.04
C VAL A 315 16.50 -21.36 -5.76
N PRO A 316 16.77 -22.67 -5.84
CA PRO A 316 16.99 -23.50 -4.64
C PRO A 316 18.14 -22.96 -3.78
N GLY A 317 17.83 -22.52 -2.56
CA GLY A 317 18.80 -21.86 -1.68
C GLY A 317 19.12 -20.40 -2.03
N GLY A 318 18.26 -19.75 -2.81
CA GLY A 318 18.23 -18.30 -2.99
C GLY A 318 17.82 -17.57 -1.71
N TRP A 319 17.94 -16.23 -1.74
CA TRP A 319 17.62 -15.37 -0.60
C TRP A 319 16.29 -14.63 -0.80
N LEU A 320 15.46 -14.70 0.24
CA LEU A 320 14.43 -13.72 0.53
C LEU A 320 15.11 -12.54 1.24
N SER A 321 14.82 -11.29 0.86
CA SER A 321 15.45 -10.09 1.42
C SER A 321 14.45 -8.94 1.55
N ALA A 322 14.52 -8.13 2.60
CA ALA A 322 13.68 -6.96 2.80
C ALA A 322 14.46 -5.83 3.45
N TRP A 323 14.08 -4.59 3.11
CA TRP A 323 14.84 -3.37 3.39
C TRP A 323 13.96 -2.24 3.94
N TRP A 324 12.75 -2.56 4.40
CA TRP A 324 11.93 -1.65 5.20
C TRP A 324 12.72 -1.15 6.42
N PRO A 325 12.82 0.16 6.66
CA PRO A 325 13.27 0.68 7.95
C PRO A 325 12.19 0.40 9.01
N MET A 326 12.51 -0.39 10.03
CA MET A 326 11.61 -0.74 11.13
C MET A 326 12.17 -0.16 12.45
N PRO A 327 11.82 1.09 12.80
CA PRO A 327 12.38 1.79 13.95
C PRO A 327 11.81 1.30 15.28
N PHE A 328 12.57 1.45 16.37
CA PHE A 328 12.17 1.11 17.74
C PHE A 328 12.92 1.97 18.77
N ILE A 329 12.33 2.11 19.97
CA ILE A 329 12.80 3.02 21.04
C ILE A 329 13.80 2.31 21.97
N ALA A 330 13.53 1.06 22.32
CA ALA A 330 14.19 0.36 23.41
C ALA A 330 14.55 -1.09 23.09
N ASN A 331 13.69 -1.85 22.40
CA ASN A 331 13.96 -3.25 22.05
C ASN A 331 13.33 -3.67 20.71
N ALA A 332 14.05 -4.51 19.96
CA ALA A 332 13.50 -5.28 18.85
C ALA A 332 13.79 -6.77 19.04
N THR A 333 12.85 -7.64 18.69
CA THR A 333 13.04 -9.10 18.64
C THR A 333 12.44 -9.65 17.36
N VAL A 334 13.30 -10.10 16.45
CA VAL A 334 12.94 -10.78 15.20
C VAL A 334 12.88 -12.28 15.50
N SER A 335 11.75 -12.90 15.18
CA SER A 335 11.49 -14.32 15.43
C SER A 335 10.92 -15.02 14.20
N LEU A 336 11.17 -16.31 14.11
CA LEU A 336 10.54 -17.20 13.16
C LEU A 336 9.55 -18.11 13.89
N VAL A 337 8.38 -18.34 13.29
CA VAL A 337 7.33 -19.20 13.83
C VAL A 337 7.07 -20.34 12.85
N ASN A 338 7.13 -21.59 13.32
CA ASN A 338 6.71 -22.76 12.56
C ASN A 338 5.28 -23.15 12.98
N THR A 339 4.30 -22.94 12.11
CA THR A 339 2.89 -23.29 12.35
C THR A 339 2.52 -24.70 11.85
N THR A 340 3.49 -25.48 11.37
CA THR A 340 3.26 -26.85 10.87
C THR A 340 3.44 -27.91 11.97
N ALA A 341 3.02 -29.14 11.67
CA ALA A 341 3.26 -30.31 12.52
C ALA A 341 4.65 -30.93 12.37
N GLU A 342 5.48 -30.45 11.42
CA GLU A 342 6.79 -31.00 11.06
C GLU A 342 7.92 -30.02 11.38
N PRO A 343 9.16 -30.49 11.65
CA PRO A 343 10.28 -29.61 11.94
C PRO A 343 10.85 -28.96 10.66
N ILE A 344 11.07 -27.64 10.69
CA ILE A 344 11.75 -26.90 9.61
C ILE A 344 13.20 -26.67 10.03
N ASN A 345 14.12 -27.47 9.49
CA ASN A 345 15.53 -27.50 9.91
C ASN A 345 16.44 -26.75 8.92
N GLY A 346 17.41 -25.99 9.43
CA GLY A 346 18.40 -25.29 8.60
C GLY A 346 17.90 -24.01 7.92
N VAL A 347 17.03 -23.21 8.56
CA VAL A 347 16.69 -21.87 8.06
C VAL A 347 17.82 -20.89 8.38
N ASP A 348 18.48 -20.38 7.35
CA ASP A 348 19.49 -19.32 7.51
C ASP A 348 18.82 -17.95 7.59
N THR A 349 19.32 -17.10 8.48
CA THR A 349 18.84 -15.73 8.69
C THR A 349 19.99 -14.74 8.81
N GLU A 350 19.80 -13.54 8.24
CA GLU A 350 20.58 -12.34 8.55
C GLU A 350 19.63 -11.21 8.95
N THR A 351 19.92 -10.51 10.03
CA THR A 351 19.24 -9.28 10.45
C THR A 351 20.28 -8.20 10.60
N THR A 352 20.06 -7.04 9.97
CA THR A 352 20.89 -5.83 10.17
C THR A 352 20.07 -4.81 10.97
N VAL A 353 20.69 -4.28 12.03
CA VAL A 353 20.11 -3.27 12.92
C VAL A 353 21.04 -2.07 12.98
N ASP A 354 20.51 -0.89 12.71
CA ASP A 354 21.22 0.38 12.77
C ASP A 354 20.85 1.12 14.06
N PRO A 355 21.78 1.25 15.03
CA PRO A 355 21.53 1.99 16.26
C PRO A 355 21.48 3.50 15.96
N ASP A 356 20.40 4.16 16.35
CA ASP A 356 20.20 5.60 16.12
C ASP A 356 19.26 6.19 17.19
N PRO A 357 19.74 7.12 18.04
CA PRO A 357 18.94 7.73 19.09
C PRO A 357 17.80 8.64 18.58
N GLN A 358 17.77 9.02 17.29
CA GLN A 358 16.68 9.87 16.78
C GLN A 358 15.32 9.16 16.82
N TRP A 359 15.30 7.83 16.64
CA TRP A 359 14.05 7.05 16.66
C TRP A 359 13.37 7.06 18.03
N ALA A 360 14.12 7.15 19.13
CA ALA A 360 13.55 7.32 20.47
C ALA A 360 12.68 8.58 20.57
N VAL A 361 13.09 9.68 19.92
CA VAL A 361 12.36 10.95 19.93
C VAL A 361 11.23 10.94 18.90
N ALA A 362 11.51 10.49 17.67
CA ALA A 362 10.52 10.49 16.59
C ALA A 362 9.29 9.62 16.90
N LEU A 363 9.51 8.41 17.44
CA LEU A 363 8.42 7.51 17.83
C LEU A 363 7.69 8.03 19.08
N ALA A 364 8.40 8.46 20.13
CA ALA A 364 7.78 8.95 21.37
C ALA A 364 7.01 10.28 21.21
N THR A 365 7.19 10.98 20.09
CA THR A 365 6.45 12.22 19.74
C THR A 365 5.43 12.04 18.62
N GLY A 366 5.27 10.83 18.06
CA GLY A 366 4.36 10.56 16.95
C GLY A 366 4.77 11.20 15.62
N GLN A 367 6.03 11.63 15.47
CA GLN A 367 6.58 12.08 14.18
C GLN A 367 6.89 10.91 13.24
N ALA A 368 7.09 9.71 13.79
CA ALA A 368 7.28 8.47 13.04
C ALA A 368 6.44 7.35 13.66
N GLY A 369 6.09 6.34 12.86
CA GLY A 369 5.46 5.11 13.33
C GLY A 369 6.44 3.93 13.43
N HIS A 370 6.10 2.94 14.25
CA HIS A 370 6.68 1.60 14.21
C HIS A 370 6.25 0.90 12.92
N PHE A 371 7.15 0.15 12.28
CA PHE A 371 6.77 -0.63 11.09
C PHE A 371 5.87 -1.81 11.47
N ALA A 372 4.79 -1.98 10.72
CA ALA A 372 3.80 -3.03 10.90
C ALA A 372 3.61 -3.85 9.62
N ALA A 373 3.26 -5.13 9.81
CA ALA A 373 2.79 -5.98 8.72
C ALA A 373 1.59 -6.82 9.18
N ARG A 374 0.43 -6.54 8.58
CA ARG A 374 -0.85 -7.18 8.89
C ARG A 374 -1.14 -8.26 7.86
N SER A 375 -1.36 -9.49 8.31
CA SER A 375 -1.56 -10.61 7.38
C SER A 375 -2.68 -11.57 7.79
N HIS A 376 -3.61 -11.81 6.87
CA HIS A 376 -4.70 -12.76 7.02
C HIS A 376 -5.00 -13.50 5.70
N ALA A 377 -5.79 -14.56 5.78
CA ALA A 377 -6.06 -15.49 4.67
C ALA A 377 -7.40 -16.20 4.88
N GLY A 378 -8.15 -16.45 3.80
CA GLY A 378 -9.43 -17.14 3.84
C GLY A 378 -10.30 -16.94 2.59
N PRO A 379 -11.51 -17.53 2.57
CA PRO A 379 -12.47 -17.27 1.52
C PRO A 379 -12.99 -15.82 1.57
N THR A 380 -13.22 -15.23 0.41
CA THR A 380 -13.88 -13.92 0.29
C THR A 380 -15.35 -13.98 0.73
N VAL A 381 -15.94 -12.84 1.09
CA VAL A 381 -17.26 -12.77 1.75
C VAL A 381 -18.21 -11.91 0.93
N PRO A 382 -19.23 -12.49 0.25
CA PRO A 382 -20.05 -11.75 -0.69
C PRO A 382 -20.66 -10.44 -0.16
N GLY A 383 -20.48 -9.36 -0.93
CA GLY A 383 -20.89 -8.00 -0.57
C GLY A 383 -19.97 -7.28 0.44
N GLN A 384 -18.70 -7.70 0.59
CA GLN A 384 -17.71 -7.05 1.45
C GLN A 384 -16.32 -7.09 0.80
N ASP A 385 -15.70 -5.93 0.63
CA ASP A 385 -14.31 -5.80 0.17
C ASP A 385 -13.36 -6.69 1.00
N TRP A 386 -12.39 -7.31 0.34
CA TRP A 386 -11.25 -7.91 1.04
C TRP A 386 -10.40 -6.80 1.68
N SER A 387 -10.51 -6.64 3.00
CA SER A 387 -9.74 -5.65 3.75
C SER A 387 -8.25 -5.97 3.75
N PHE A 388 -7.43 -5.08 3.21
CA PHE A 388 -5.98 -5.05 3.43
C PHE A 388 -5.64 -4.41 4.78
N ALA A 389 -6.40 -3.38 5.19
CA ALA A 389 -6.24 -2.67 6.46
C ALA A 389 -7.58 -2.09 6.97
N ASP A 390 -7.83 -2.24 8.26
CA ASP A 390 -8.91 -1.58 9.01
C ASP A 390 -8.32 -1.14 10.36
N GLU A 391 -7.70 0.04 10.36
CA GLU A 391 -6.79 0.51 11.40
C GLU A 391 -7.29 1.81 12.07
N LEU A 392 -6.98 1.98 13.35
CA LEU A 392 -7.32 3.17 14.15
C LEU A 392 -6.06 3.78 14.75
N GLY A 393 -5.89 5.09 14.60
CA GLY A 393 -4.70 5.83 15.03
C GLY A 393 -4.11 6.69 13.90
N HIS A 394 -2.90 7.19 14.10
CA HIS A 394 -2.15 7.99 13.13
C HIS A 394 -1.07 7.12 12.49
N GLY A 395 -1.01 7.06 11.16
CA GLY A 395 -0.12 6.15 10.47
C GLY A 395 -0.05 6.35 8.97
N LYS A 396 0.56 5.37 8.28
CA LYS A 396 0.74 5.38 6.83
C LYS A 396 0.82 3.98 6.24
N PHE A 397 -0.03 3.68 5.26
CA PHE A 397 0.04 2.46 4.43
C PHE A 397 1.06 2.64 3.31
N VAL A 398 1.97 1.69 3.15
CA VAL A 398 3.10 1.77 2.19
C VAL A 398 3.18 0.61 1.19
N GLY A 399 2.17 -0.27 1.17
CA GLY A 399 2.03 -1.29 0.13
C GLY A 399 1.40 -2.59 0.61
N VAL A 400 1.28 -3.55 -0.30
CA VAL A 400 0.68 -4.87 -0.06
C VAL A 400 1.31 -5.95 -0.93
N SER A 401 1.44 -7.17 -0.40
CA SER A 401 1.46 -8.41 -1.20
C SER A 401 0.11 -9.10 -1.08
N HIS A 402 -0.41 -9.61 -2.18
CA HIS A 402 -1.73 -10.20 -2.28
C HIS A 402 -1.68 -11.46 -3.14
N THR A 403 -1.99 -12.60 -2.53
CA THR A 403 -2.17 -13.88 -3.19
C THR A 403 -3.65 -14.20 -3.31
N MET A 404 -4.07 -14.59 -4.51
CA MET A 404 -5.46 -14.79 -4.87
C MET A 404 -5.61 -16.14 -5.58
N SER A 405 -6.66 -16.88 -5.26
CA SER A 405 -7.05 -18.13 -5.92
C SER A 405 -8.54 -18.12 -6.19
N GLY A 406 -8.94 -18.28 -7.44
CA GLY A 406 -10.35 -18.28 -7.84
C GLY A 406 -10.61 -19.10 -9.10
N ARG A 407 -11.84 -18.97 -9.61
CA ARG A 407 -12.28 -19.65 -10.83
C ARG A 407 -12.30 -18.72 -12.02
N ARG A 408 -12.21 -19.31 -13.20
CA ARG A 408 -12.42 -18.62 -14.47
C ARG A 408 -13.81 -18.95 -15.01
N ILE A 409 -14.49 -17.93 -15.52
CA ILE A 409 -15.85 -18.04 -16.08
C ILE A 409 -15.87 -17.65 -17.55
N ALA A 410 -17.00 -17.92 -18.22
CA ALA A 410 -17.26 -17.43 -19.57
C ALA A 410 -18.05 -16.12 -19.50
N THR A 411 -17.45 -15.03 -19.96
CA THR A 411 -18.07 -13.72 -20.14
C THR A 411 -18.53 -13.54 -21.60
N SER A 412 -19.06 -12.37 -21.95
CA SER A 412 -19.40 -12.01 -23.33
C SER A 412 -18.18 -11.85 -24.26
N PHE A 413 -16.96 -11.73 -23.70
CA PHE A 413 -15.73 -11.42 -24.44
C PHE A 413 -14.58 -12.42 -24.20
N SER A 414 -14.61 -13.22 -23.13
CA SER A 414 -13.62 -14.25 -22.83
C SER A 414 -14.27 -15.54 -22.34
N ALA A 415 -13.83 -16.69 -22.83
CA ALA A 415 -14.33 -18.00 -22.40
C ALA A 415 -13.72 -18.48 -21.06
N GLN A 416 -12.70 -17.79 -20.55
CA GLN A 416 -11.95 -18.16 -19.33
C GLN A 416 -11.42 -16.90 -18.61
N ALA A 417 -12.29 -15.91 -18.37
CA ALA A 417 -11.94 -14.72 -17.60
C ALA A 417 -11.76 -15.05 -16.10
N PRO A 418 -10.66 -14.66 -15.45
CA PRO A 418 -10.51 -14.73 -13.99
C PRO A 418 -11.31 -13.59 -13.33
N TRP A 419 -12.63 -13.66 -13.44
CA TRP A 419 -13.58 -12.56 -13.18
C TRP A 419 -13.54 -12.02 -11.74
N PHE A 420 -12.98 -12.78 -10.80
CA PHE A 420 -12.64 -12.29 -9.46
C PHE A 420 -11.58 -11.17 -9.44
N LEU A 421 -10.95 -10.85 -10.57
CA LEU A 421 -10.01 -9.74 -10.74
C LEU A 421 -10.67 -8.44 -11.23
N GLU A 422 -11.97 -8.41 -11.54
CA GLU A 422 -12.66 -7.17 -11.90
C GLU A 422 -12.85 -6.20 -10.71
N GLY A 423 -12.39 -6.56 -9.50
CA GLY A 423 -12.72 -5.86 -8.26
C GLY A 423 -11.97 -4.54 -8.07
N ASN A 424 -12.71 -3.47 -7.81
CA ASN A 424 -12.17 -2.14 -7.55
C ASN A 424 -11.50 -2.05 -6.16
N GLU A 425 -10.37 -1.34 -6.04
CA GLU A 425 -9.86 -0.93 -4.74
C GLU A 425 -10.63 0.28 -4.15
N HIS A 426 -10.79 0.29 -2.83
CA HIS A 426 -11.42 1.39 -2.12
C HIS A 426 -10.62 1.79 -0.89
N VAL A 427 -10.16 3.04 -0.86
CA VAL A 427 -9.43 3.60 0.28
C VAL A 427 -10.18 4.77 0.91
N TYR A 428 -10.37 4.69 2.22
CA TYR A 428 -11.00 5.70 3.06
C TYR A 428 -10.05 6.00 4.23
N ALA A 429 -9.36 7.14 4.20
CA ALA A 429 -8.71 7.68 5.39
C ALA A 429 -9.71 8.54 6.18
N ASP A 430 -9.47 8.67 7.48
CA ASP A 430 -10.03 9.70 8.36
C ASP A 430 -11.55 9.92 8.26
N GLY A 431 -12.28 8.80 8.12
CA GLY A 431 -13.74 8.79 8.09
C GLY A 431 -14.37 9.41 6.84
N ALA A 432 -13.62 9.51 5.73
CA ALA A 432 -14.12 10.04 4.46
C ALA A 432 -15.44 9.36 4.03
N PRO A 433 -16.48 10.11 3.61
CA PRO A 433 -17.80 9.57 3.28
C PRO A 433 -17.87 8.89 1.90
N ALA A 434 -16.78 8.96 1.13
CA ALA A 434 -16.56 8.37 -0.18
C ALA A 434 -15.08 7.95 -0.27
N PRO A 435 -14.71 6.98 -1.13
CA PRO A 435 -13.32 6.58 -1.27
C PRO A 435 -12.48 7.74 -1.84
N GLN A 436 -11.37 8.04 -1.18
CA GLN A 436 -10.34 8.97 -1.66
C GLN A 436 -9.51 8.36 -2.79
N ILE A 437 -9.38 7.03 -2.79
CA ILE A 437 -8.87 6.24 -3.92
C ILE A 437 -9.97 5.26 -4.36
N PRO A 438 -10.70 5.55 -5.45
CA PRO A 438 -11.56 4.61 -6.14
C PRO A 438 -10.82 3.92 -7.30
N GLY A 439 -10.89 2.59 -7.34
CA GLY A 439 -10.26 1.73 -8.33
C GLY A 439 -10.95 1.62 -9.68
N THR A 440 -10.43 0.71 -10.51
CA THR A 440 -11.05 0.27 -11.79
C THR A 440 -10.93 -1.24 -12.09
N GLY A 441 -10.24 -2.00 -11.23
CA GLY A 441 -10.03 -3.44 -11.34
C GLY A 441 -8.78 -3.92 -10.59
N THR A 442 -8.68 -5.21 -10.27
CA THR A 442 -7.58 -5.75 -9.45
C THR A 442 -6.25 -5.75 -10.20
N GLU A 443 -6.21 -6.12 -11.49
CA GLU A 443 -4.95 -5.96 -12.24
C GLU A 443 -4.57 -4.50 -12.49
N ASP A 444 -5.55 -3.60 -12.55
CA ASP A 444 -5.33 -2.16 -12.70
C ASP A 444 -4.70 -1.57 -11.43
N PHE A 445 -5.16 -1.99 -10.25
CA PHE A 445 -4.52 -1.67 -8.97
C PHE A 445 -3.05 -2.14 -8.93
N TYR A 446 -2.72 -3.28 -9.54
CA TYR A 446 -1.35 -3.75 -9.73
C TYR A 446 -0.66 -3.20 -11.00
N GLU A 447 -1.24 -2.17 -11.62
CA GLU A 447 -0.72 -1.41 -12.78
C GLU A 447 -0.50 -2.24 -14.06
N GLY A 448 -1.15 -3.40 -14.13
CA GLY A 448 -1.32 -4.20 -15.35
C GLY A 448 -2.55 -3.74 -16.13
N GLY A 449 -3.29 -4.70 -16.67
CA GLY A 449 -4.57 -4.51 -17.36
C GLY A 449 -4.94 -5.77 -18.16
N TRP A 450 -6.23 -5.98 -18.47
CA TRP A 450 -6.70 -7.12 -19.28
C TRP A 450 -6.23 -8.49 -18.74
N TYR A 451 -6.42 -8.69 -17.43
CA TYR A 451 -5.94 -9.80 -16.61
C TYR A 451 -4.43 -10.02 -16.74
N PHE A 452 -3.64 -8.95 -16.61
CA PHE A 452 -2.19 -8.94 -16.87
C PHE A 452 -1.84 -9.40 -18.29
N ASP A 453 -2.54 -8.87 -19.31
CA ASP A 453 -2.43 -9.26 -20.73
C ASP A 453 -2.48 -10.80 -20.88
N SER A 454 -3.61 -11.36 -20.46
CA SER A 454 -3.89 -12.81 -20.43
C SER A 454 -2.92 -13.64 -19.56
N GLY A 455 -2.58 -13.14 -18.38
CA GLY A 455 -1.85 -13.87 -17.34
C GLY A 455 -0.33 -13.88 -17.49
N LYS A 456 0.26 -12.82 -18.05
CA LYS A 456 1.72 -12.67 -18.14
C LYS A 456 2.29 -12.23 -16.79
N ARG A 457 3.28 -12.99 -16.30
CA ARG A 457 4.02 -12.66 -15.08
C ARG A 457 5.00 -11.52 -15.32
N PHE A 458 5.17 -10.65 -14.33
CA PHE A 458 6.13 -9.54 -14.34
C PHE A 458 6.58 -9.16 -12.93
N SER A 459 7.68 -8.43 -12.81
CA SER A 459 8.18 -7.92 -11.53
C SER A 459 9.02 -6.65 -11.73
N LEU A 460 8.56 -5.55 -11.14
CA LEU A 460 9.10 -4.20 -11.25
C LEU A 460 9.37 -3.62 -9.83
N PRO A 461 10.05 -2.46 -9.72
CA PRO A 461 10.46 -1.90 -8.42
C PRO A 461 9.31 -1.54 -7.48
N LEU A 462 8.15 -1.16 -8.02
CA LEU A 462 6.97 -0.73 -7.25
C LEU A 462 5.74 -1.63 -7.44
N THR A 463 5.73 -2.54 -8.42
CA THR A 463 4.59 -3.45 -8.65
C THR A 463 5.05 -4.75 -9.31
N GLY A 464 4.23 -5.81 -9.27
CA GLY A 464 4.45 -7.01 -10.04
C GLY A 464 3.44 -8.12 -9.77
N ALA A 465 3.32 -9.04 -10.72
CA ALA A 465 2.65 -10.33 -10.57
C ALA A 465 3.68 -11.45 -10.85
N PRO A 466 4.59 -11.75 -9.90
CA PRO A 466 5.70 -12.69 -10.11
C PRO A 466 5.23 -14.14 -10.33
N THR A 467 4.07 -14.52 -9.79
CA THR A 467 3.47 -15.86 -9.95
C THR A 467 2.05 -15.74 -10.47
N ILE A 468 1.76 -16.43 -11.58
CA ILE A 468 0.42 -16.65 -12.13
C ILE A 468 0.39 -18.11 -12.61
N ARG A 469 -0.62 -18.88 -12.20
CA ARG A 469 -0.83 -20.30 -12.52
C ARG A 469 -2.26 -20.52 -13.00
N SER A 470 -2.42 -21.15 -14.17
CA SER A 470 -3.73 -21.61 -14.69
C SER A 470 -3.97 -23.08 -14.31
N GLY A 471 -4.04 -23.34 -13.00
CA GLY A 471 -4.24 -24.66 -12.40
C GLY A 471 -2.93 -25.42 -12.12
N GLY A 472 -2.98 -26.39 -11.20
CA GLY A 472 -1.86 -27.27 -10.84
C GLY A 472 -1.86 -27.69 -9.37
N PRO A 473 -0.76 -28.29 -8.87
CA PRO A 473 -0.58 -28.50 -7.44
C PRO A 473 -0.68 -27.16 -6.69
N GLY A 474 -1.54 -27.09 -5.68
CA GLY A 474 -1.79 -25.85 -4.93
C GLY A 474 -2.56 -24.76 -5.69
N CYS A 475 -3.11 -25.04 -6.88
CA CYS A 475 -3.96 -24.09 -7.60
C CYS A 475 -5.13 -24.79 -8.32
N ALA A 476 -6.36 -24.48 -7.95
CA ALA A 476 -7.54 -25.19 -8.46
C ALA A 476 -7.88 -24.86 -9.92
N ASP A 477 -7.77 -23.60 -10.33
CA ASP A 477 -8.11 -23.14 -11.69
C ASP A 477 -7.31 -21.90 -12.12
N TYR A 478 -7.36 -20.80 -11.37
CA TYR A 478 -6.50 -19.63 -11.62
C TYR A 478 -6.05 -18.98 -10.32
N CYS A 479 -4.74 -18.85 -10.15
CA CYS A 479 -4.14 -18.34 -8.92
C CYS A 479 -2.92 -17.48 -9.23
N LEU A 480 -2.72 -16.42 -8.46
CA LEU A 480 -1.63 -15.47 -8.62
C LEU A 480 -1.14 -14.93 -7.28
N THR A 481 0.12 -14.50 -7.23
CA THR A 481 0.63 -13.55 -6.23
C THR A 481 1.00 -12.28 -6.96
N ALA A 482 0.51 -11.15 -6.45
CA ALA A 482 0.84 -9.81 -6.91
C ALA A 482 1.28 -8.92 -5.73
N TYR A 483 1.97 -7.82 -6.02
CA TYR A 483 2.35 -6.82 -5.02
C TYR A 483 2.32 -5.40 -5.58
N ARG A 484 2.05 -4.41 -4.73
CA ARG A 484 2.25 -2.98 -5.01
C ARG A 484 2.90 -2.32 -3.81
N LEU A 485 3.99 -1.60 -4.03
CA LEU A 485 4.59 -0.68 -3.08
C LEU A 485 4.03 0.73 -3.33
N MET A 486 3.46 1.32 -2.30
CA MET A 486 2.91 2.67 -2.34
C MET A 486 3.87 3.55 -1.54
N LEU A 487 5.00 3.95 -2.15
CA LEU A 487 6.05 4.74 -1.48
C LEU A 487 5.90 6.24 -1.76
N PRO A 488 5.69 6.68 -3.03
CA PRO A 488 5.23 8.04 -3.33
C PRO A 488 3.74 8.19 -3.00
N ASP A 489 2.91 7.33 -3.61
CA ASP A 489 1.47 7.20 -3.42
C ASP A 489 1.07 6.57 -2.08
N ALA A 490 1.89 6.73 -1.03
CA ALA A 490 1.63 6.21 0.31
C ALA A 490 0.38 6.87 0.94
N VAL A 491 -0.51 6.08 1.53
CA VAL A 491 -1.76 6.61 2.13
C VAL A 491 -1.51 6.95 3.60
N ASN A 492 -1.46 8.24 3.92
CA ASN A 492 -1.40 8.74 5.30
C ASN A 492 -2.82 8.77 5.91
N TYR A 493 -2.92 8.63 7.23
CA TYR A 493 -4.16 8.78 7.98
C TYR A 493 -3.88 9.30 9.40
N LEU A 494 -4.73 10.17 9.94
CA LEU A 494 -4.58 10.83 11.25
C LEU A 494 -5.32 10.11 12.39
N PHE A 495 -6.42 9.42 12.10
CA PHE A 495 -7.21 8.69 13.09
C PHE A 495 -7.85 7.38 12.61
N ALA A 496 -8.03 7.16 11.30
CA ALA A 496 -8.54 5.88 10.79
C ALA A 496 -8.10 5.59 9.34
N LEU A 497 -7.90 4.31 9.01
CA LEU A 497 -7.74 3.84 7.62
C LEU A 497 -8.59 2.60 7.40
N ARG A 498 -9.42 2.63 6.34
CA ARG A 498 -10.00 1.43 5.75
C ARG A 498 -9.54 1.33 4.29
N PHE A 499 -8.80 0.26 3.98
CA PHE A 499 -8.34 -0.08 2.63
C PHE A 499 -8.85 -1.48 2.30
N GLY A 500 -9.80 -1.57 1.36
CA GLY A 500 -10.29 -2.83 0.81
C GLY A 500 -10.02 -2.95 -0.70
N ILE A 501 -10.16 -4.17 -1.22
CA ILE A 501 -10.31 -4.43 -2.66
C ILE A 501 -11.47 -5.39 -2.89
N GLN A 502 -12.28 -5.14 -3.91
CA GLN A 502 -13.42 -6.01 -4.18
C GLN A 502 -12.99 -7.36 -4.78
N HIS A 503 -13.87 -8.35 -4.72
CA HIS A 503 -13.65 -9.67 -5.30
C HIS A 503 -14.67 -10.00 -6.40
N GLY A 504 -14.31 -9.63 -7.62
CA GLY A 504 -15.25 -9.50 -8.74
C GLY A 504 -16.02 -8.18 -8.72
N PRO A 505 -16.86 -7.92 -9.75
CA PRO A 505 -17.42 -6.60 -10.03
C PRO A 505 -18.16 -5.89 -8.89
N VAL A 506 -18.80 -6.64 -7.99
CA VAL A 506 -19.54 -6.08 -6.84
C VAL A 506 -19.46 -7.01 -5.61
N ASP A 507 -18.27 -7.58 -5.36
CA ASP A 507 -18.04 -8.60 -4.34
C ASP A 507 -18.93 -9.84 -4.50
N ASP A 508 -19.12 -10.27 -5.76
CA ASP A 508 -20.01 -11.35 -6.16
C ASP A 508 -19.29 -12.66 -6.56
N GLU A 509 -17.96 -12.64 -6.75
CA GLU A 509 -17.18 -13.84 -7.09
C GLU A 509 -16.52 -14.49 -5.87
N GLN A 510 -16.73 -15.80 -5.69
CA GLN A 510 -16.10 -16.54 -4.59
C GLN A 510 -14.65 -16.90 -4.93
N ALA A 511 -13.72 -16.33 -4.17
CA ALA A 511 -12.30 -16.66 -4.21
C ALA A 511 -11.78 -17.05 -2.80
N ASP A 512 -10.54 -17.53 -2.75
CA ASP A 512 -9.71 -17.64 -1.55
C ASP A 512 -8.54 -16.66 -1.70
N TYR A 513 -8.44 -15.68 -0.81
CA TYR A 513 -7.40 -14.64 -0.83
C TYR A 513 -6.49 -14.75 0.41
N SER A 514 -5.26 -14.24 0.30
CA SER A 514 -4.38 -13.94 1.43
C SER A 514 -3.57 -12.68 1.13
N SER A 515 -3.36 -11.82 2.12
CA SER A 515 -2.59 -10.59 1.93
C SER A 515 -1.67 -10.29 3.10
N THR A 516 -0.60 -9.55 2.83
CA THR A 516 0.23 -8.86 3.81
C THR A 516 0.30 -7.39 3.45
N ALA A 517 -0.39 -6.55 4.21
CA ALA A 517 -0.28 -5.09 4.13
C ALA A 517 0.92 -4.61 4.95
N PHE A 518 1.63 -3.58 4.46
CA PHE A 518 2.79 -2.96 5.08
C PHE A 518 2.45 -1.53 5.51
N LEU A 519 2.67 -1.18 6.79
CA LEU A 519 2.27 0.11 7.36
C LEU A 519 3.32 0.67 8.34
N TYR A 520 3.08 1.92 8.77
CA TYR A 520 3.71 2.55 9.94
C TYR A 520 2.62 3.08 10.90
N GLU A 521 2.74 2.81 12.20
CA GLU A 521 1.72 3.03 13.26
C GLU A 521 2.28 3.48 14.64
#